data_AF-A0A6N2Z6H3-F1
#
_entry.id   AF-A0A6N2Z6H3-F1
#
_cell.length_a   1.000
_cell.length_b   1.000
_cell.length_c   1.000
_cell.angle_alpha   90.00
_cell.angle_beta   90.00
_cell.angle_gamma   90.00
#
_symmetry.space_group_name_H-M   'P 1'
#
loop_
_entity.id
_entity.type
_entity.pdbx_description
1 polymer ?
#
loop_
_entity_poly.entity_id
_entity_poly.type
_entity_poly.pdbx_seq_one_letter_code
_entity_poly.pdbx_strand_id
1 'polypeptide(L)'
;MDNLKWIQLSDIHFQYDNCNSQWLRDMLPEYLKEEKVKCDFMVITGDLLYKGQGNYKDVAEYIDTIASVVEVDKENIFIIPGNHDLKRNPVRSLMLDGIISSDNIKDKVDSLPDEAISILINDQKEFWDFHNEYLDRDDKYENLHFINERDDFNIINLNTCLICGSEKEEGSLSVDTKKLIRELRKIKGSNKVNIAIGHHGLECFNDKEQETLVYLFDDYDIDLYLCGHMHKSNINFYGHGKRDIRSIVCGANMKDSFADASIVIGNIDFILSTCSIEYHKWSDGINRWVKDNEIHRKINREGQVSFELERLKKIKDDSGEVTDIDEEIERLIQPKVKIEKFQKFLLDFCTQIQEYEFKEENLDIKKDVENKFENMKCCTTLVTDFNSLAEYFPLIDKILLDTSYLPFDRKNVIPGKIKTTYYKVLDRNQSGTGIMSDMIEILVAEYSSKVDISEDELSEYFKIIICWSINACSIYNESK
;
A
#
# COMPACT_ATOMS: atom_id res chain seq x y z
N MET A 1 0.46 16.29 -7.08
CA MET A 1 1.45 15.72 -6.15
C MET A 1 1.57 14.24 -6.47
N ASP A 2 2.77 13.67 -6.54
CA ASP A 2 2.96 12.26 -6.97
C ASP A 2 2.80 11.28 -5.81
N ASN A 3 3.30 11.67 -4.63
CA ASN A 3 3.22 10.90 -3.40
C ASN A 3 2.79 11.79 -2.25
N LEU A 4 2.02 11.24 -1.33
CA LEU A 4 1.65 11.85 -0.06
C LEU A 4 2.13 10.97 1.09
N LYS A 5 3.08 11.45 1.88
CA LYS A 5 3.70 10.75 3.01
C LYS A 5 3.25 11.32 4.34
N TRP A 6 3.06 10.45 5.32
CA TRP A 6 2.72 10.89 6.67
C TRP A 6 3.37 10.04 7.73
N ILE A 7 3.45 10.63 8.93
CA ILE A 7 3.80 9.95 10.16
C ILE A 7 2.62 10.03 11.12
N GLN A 8 2.34 8.92 11.79
CA GLN A 8 1.35 8.82 12.85
C GLN A 8 2.04 8.49 14.17
N LEU A 9 1.68 9.25 15.21
CA LEU A 9 1.96 8.95 16.60
C LEU A 9 0.63 8.80 17.35
N SER A 10 0.64 8.10 18.47
CA SER A 10 -0.50 7.99 19.37
C SER A 10 -0.05 7.78 20.80
N ASP A 11 -0.95 8.04 21.75
CA ASP A 11 -0.81 7.70 23.16
C ASP A 11 0.56 8.17 23.69
N ILE A 12 0.84 9.46 23.49
CA ILE A 12 2.12 10.07 23.86
C ILE A 12 2.33 9.94 25.35
N HIS A 13 1.33 10.25 26.17
CA HIS A 13 1.42 10.20 27.62
C HIS A 13 2.74 10.80 28.13
N PHE A 14 3.01 12.05 27.75
CA PHE A 14 4.35 12.61 27.83
C PHE A 14 4.94 12.55 29.25
N GLN A 15 4.12 12.82 30.26
CA GLN A 15 4.51 12.81 31.66
C GLN A 15 4.53 11.42 32.31
N TYR A 16 4.43 10.34 31.52
CA TYR A 16 4.70 9.01 32.02
C TYR A 16 6.19 8.84 32.28
N ASP A 17 6.56 9.06 33.55
CA ASP A 17 7.94 9.13 33.99
C ASP A 17 8.55 7.74 34.20
N ASN A 18 9.25 7.24 33.18
CA ASN A 18 10.16 6.12 33.32
C ASN A 18 11.34 6.24 32.35
N CYS A 19 12.48 5.65 32.72
CA CYS A 19 13.72 5.75 31.95
C CYS A 19 13.57 5.25 30.51
N ASN A 20 12.78 4.21 30.27
CA ASN A 20 12.64 3.65 28.93
C ASN A 20 11.82 4.55 28.00
N SER A 21 10.77 5.18 28.51
CA SER A 21 9.90 6.10 27.77
C SER A 21 10.63 7.40 27.46
N GLN A 22 11.50 7.87 28.36
CA GLN A 22 12.40 8.98 28.05
C GLN A 22 13.40 8.56 26.96
N TRP A 23 14.05 7.41 27.13
CA TRP A 23 15.06 6.93 26.18
C TRP A 23 14.51 6.71 24.77
N LEU A 24 13.35 6.06 24.62
CA LEU A 24 12.76 5.86 23.29
C LEU A 24 12.39 7.20 22.62
N ARG A 25 11.90 8.19 23.38
CA ARG A 25 11.57 9.51 22.84
C ARG A 25 12.82 10.29 22.42
N ASP A 26 13.88 10.23 23.23
CA ASP A 26 15.16 10.89 22.91
C ASP A 26 15.79 10.31 21.64
N MET A 27 15.66 9.00 21.43
CA MET A 27 16.23 8.32 20.26
C MET A 27 15.35 8.40 19.00
N LEU A 28 14.06 8.73 19.12
CA LEU A 28 13.16 8.77 17.97
C LEU A 28 13.57 9.82 16.92
N PRO A 29 13.89 11.09 17.28
CA PRO A 29 14.40 12.08 16.34
C PRO A 29 15.68 11.62 15.61
N GLU A 30 16.59 10.95 16.32
CA GLU A 30 17.83 10.44 15.71
C GLU A 30 17.52 9.35 14.70
N TYR A 31 16.67 8.40 15.07
CA TYR A 31 16.21 7.33 14.19
C TYR A 31 15.56 7.87 12.91
N LEU A 32 14.62 8.81 13.03
CA LEU A 32 13.94 9.41 11.88
C LEU A 32 14.91 10.13 10.93
N LYS A 33 15.95 10.79 11.46
CA LYS A 33 17.02 11.40 10.66
C LYS A 33 17.86 10.35 9.93
N GLU A 34 18.24 9.28 10.61
CA GLU A 34 19.04 8.19 10.04
C GLU A 34 18.31 7.48 8.90
N GLU A 35 17.02 7.21 9.09
CA GLU A 35 16.12 6.65 8.06
C GLU A 35 15.72 7.67 6.99
N LYS A 36 16.12 8.94 7.13
CA LYS A 36 15.83 10.05 6.21
C LYS A 36 14.32 10.21 5.96
N VAL A 37 13.52 10.06 7.00
CA VAL A 37 12.07 10.18 6.93
C VAL A 37 11.71 11.63 6.63
N LYS A 38 10.89 11.82 5.60
CA LYS A 38 10.25 13.08 5.26
C LYS A 38 8.76 12.83 5.05
N CYS A 39 7.93 13.71 5.58
CA CYS A 39 6.48 13.59 5.55
C CYS A 39 5.86 14.92 5.10
N ASP A 40 4.72 14.83 4.45
CA ASP A 40 3.91 15.98 4.04
C ASP A 40 2.96 16.42 5.17
N PHE A 41 2.56 15.47 6.04
CA PHE A 41 1.77 15.76 7.23
C PHE A 41 2.06 14.81 8.40
N MET A 42 1.63 15.23 9.59
CA MET A 42 1.73 14.46 10.83
C MET A 42 0.36 14.31 11.48
N VAL A 43 0.07 13.12 11.99
CA VAL A 43 -1.16 12.84 12.75
C VAL A 43 -0.81 12.37 14.15
N ILE A 44 -1.50 12.90 15.15
CA ILE A 44 -1.42 12.46 16.54
C ILE A 44 -2.82 12.07 17.03
N THR A 45 -3.04 10.77 17.22
CA THR A 45 -4.36 10.21 17.55
C THR A 45 -4.66 10.19 19.05
N GLY A 46 -4.32 11.28 19.75
CA GLY A 46 -4.72 11.53 21.13
C GLY A 46 -3.81 10.97 22.22
N ASP A 47 -4.27 11.17 23.45
CA ASP A 47 -3.62 10.81 24.71
C ASP A 47 -2.25 11.47 24.87
N LEU A 48 -2.26 12.79 24.81
CA LEU A 48 -1.06 13.63 24.91
C LEU A 48 -0.48 13.61 26.32
N LEU A 49 -1.35 13.79 27.32
CA LEU A 49 -0.97 13.84 28.73
C LEU A 49 -1.12 12.47 29.39
N TYR A 50 -0.27 12.19 30.37
CA TYR A 50 -0.42 10.96 31.16
C TYR A 50 -1.57 11.13 32.15
N LYS A 51 -2.71 10.46 31.90
CA LYS A 51 -3.92 10.54 32.73
C LYS A 51 -4.46 11.98 32.89
N GLY A 52 -4.32 12.80 31.86
CA GLY A 52 -4.72 14.21 31.88
C GLY A 52 -3.88 15.07 32.83
N GLN A 53 -2.72 14.59 33.27
CA GLN A 53 -1.80 15.31 34.12
C GLN A 53 -0.53 15.65 33.36
N GLY A 54 -0.09 16.89 33.49
CA GLY A 54 1.18 17.31 32.91
C GLY A 54 1.16 18.72 32.37
N ASN A 55 2.04 18.93 31.39
CA ASN A 55 2.31 20.24 30.80
C ASN A 55 2.30 20.11 29.27
N TYR A 56 1.35 20.79 28.64
CA TYR A 56 1.25 20.83 27.18
C TYR A 56 2.44 21.52 26.51
N LYS A 57 3.20 22.37 27.21
CA LYS A 57 4.43 22.96 26.65
C LYS A 57 5.47 21.90 26.30
N ASP A 58 5.65 20.90 27.18
CA ASP A 58 6.64 19.84 26.94
C ASP A 58 6.18 18.93 25.80
N VAL A 59 4.86 18.72 25.69
CA VAL A 59 4.25 18.02 24.55
C VAL A 59 4.50 18.79 23.25
N ALA A 60 4.27 20.11 23.23
CA ALA A 60 4.52 20.95 22.06
C ALA A 60 5.99 20.90 21.62
N GLU A 61 6.93 21.04 22.56
CA GLU A 61 8.37 20.97 22.27
C GLU A 61 8.77 19.61 21.66
N TYR A 62 8.16 18.52 22.16
CA TYR A 62 8.38 17.19 21.62
C TYR A 62 7.80 17.05 20.21
N ILE A 63 6.56 17.49 19.97
CA ILE A 63 5.93 17.47 18.65
C ILE A 63 6.75 18.32 17.66
N ASP A 64 7.16 19.53 18.05
CA ASP A 64 7.99 20.42 17.22
C ASP A 64 9.33 19.77 16.86
N THR A 65 9.92 19.03 17.80
CA THR A 65 11.16 18.28 17.54
C THR A 65 10.96 17.21 16.47
N ILE A 66 9.89 16.40 16.55
CA ILE A 66 9.61 15.37 15.55
C ILE A 66 9.24 16.02 14.21
N ALA A 67 8.35 17.02 14.21
CA ALA A 67 7.89 17.72 13.02
C ALA A 67 9.06 18.37 12.27
N SER A 68 9.99 19.00 12.98
CA SER A 68 11.21 19.56 12.39
C SER A 68 12.11 18.51 11.75
N VAL A 69 12.16 17.29 12.29
CA VAL A 69 12.98 16.21 11.72
C VAL A 69 12.38 15.64 10.44
N VAL A 70 11.05 15.48 10.42
CA VAL A 70 10.34 14.95 9.25
C VAL A 70 9.92 16.02 8.24
N GLU A 71 10.33 17.27 8.48
CA GLU A 71 10.07 18.44 7.63
C GLU A 71 8.57 18.76 7.44
N VAL A 72 7.76 18.53 8.48
CA VAL A 72 6.33 18.87 8.48
C VAL A 72 6.12 20.25 9.09
N ASP A 73 5.52 21.15 8.31
CA ASP A 73 5.08 22.45 8.81
C ASP A 73 3.87 22.30 9.74
N LYS A 74 3.80 23.22 10.72
CA LYS A 74 2.77 23.22 11.77
C LYS A 74 1.33 23.19 11.22
N GLU A 75 1.09 23.82 10.07
CA GLU A 75 -0.22 23.79 9.42
C GLU A 75 -0.66 22.38 8.98
N ASN A 76 0.28 21.46 8.76
CA ASN A 76 0.03 20.07 8.37
C ASN A 76 0.22 19.10 9.54
N ILE A 77 0.12 19.58 10.78
CA ILE A 77 -0.03 18.75 11.97
C ILE A 77 -1.52 18.65 12.34
N PHE A 78 -1.99 17.43 12.57
CA PHE A 78 -3.38 17.13 12.93
C PHE A 78 -3.40 16.36 14.24
N ILE A 79 -4.10 16.88 15.23
CA ILE A 79 -4.16 16.34 16.59
C ILE A 79 -5.63 16.24 16.99
N ILE A 80 -6.01 15.14 17.62
CA ILE A 80 -7.36 14.90 18.17
C ILE A 80 -7.24 14.46 19.64
N PRO A 81 -8.27 14.64 20.47
CA PRO A 81 -8.20 14.24 21.88
C PRO A 81 -8.31 12.73 22.03
N GLY A 82 -7.58 12.19 23.01
CA GLY A 82 -7.80 10.85 23.52
C GLY A 82 -8.70 10.81 24.77
N ASN A 83 -8.89 9.62 25.36
CA ASN A 83 -9.75 9.43 26.53
C ASN A 83 -9.09 9.89 27.85
N HIS A 84 -7.78 10.16 27.82
CA HIS A 84 -7.02 10.77 28.90
C HIS A 84 -6.87 12.31 28.75
N ASP A 85 -7.22 12.89 27.60
CA ASP A 85 -7.17 14.34 27.37
C ASP A 85 -8.46 15.07 27.79
N LEU A 86 -9.16 14.53 28.81
CA LEU A 86 -10.37 15.13 29.36
C LEU A 86 -10.40 15.10 30.88
N LYS A 87 -11.16 16.05 31.44
CA LYS A 87 -11.36 16.18 32.88
C LYS A 87 -12.52 15.31 33.36
N ARG A 88 -12.19 14.18 33.99
CA ARG A 88 -13.19 13.32 34.65
C ARG A 88 -13.76 14.02 35.88
N ASN A 89 -15.09 14.09 35.96
CA ASN A 89 -15.81 14.74 37.06
C ASN A 89 -17.17 14.06 37.32
N PRO A 90 -17.79 14.26 38.50
CA PRO A 90 -19.04 13.58 38.85
C PRO A 90 -20.23 13.88 37.92
N VAL A 91 -20.28 15.07 37.31
CA VAL A 91 -21.34 15.42 36.36
C VAL A 91 -21.21 14.57 35.10
N ARG A 92 -19.99 14.46 34.57
CA ARG A 92 -19.69 13.56 33.45
C ARG A 92 -20.09 12.13 33.79
N SER A 93 -19.64 11.60 34.94
CA SER A 93 -19.97 10.22 35.34
C SER A 93 -21.48 9.97 35.38
N LEU A 94 -22.26 10.88 35.96
CA LEU A 94 -23.73 10.74 36.01
C LEU A 94 -24.37 10.78 34.61
N MET A 95 -23.86 11.61 33.70
CA MET A 95 -24.33 11.64 32.31
C MET A 95 -23.99 10.35 31.57
N LEU A 96 -22.76 9.85 31.73
CA LEU A 96 -22.31 8.59 31.13
C LEU A 96 -23.14 7.41 31.63
N ASP A 97 -23.39 7.32 32.94
CA ASP A 97 -24.23 6.27 33.52
C ASP A 97 -25.61 6.23 32.85
N GLY A 98 -26.24 7.39 32.64
CA GLY A 98 -27.55 7.48 31.98
C GLY A 98 -27.53 7.23 30.47
N ILE A 99 -26.38 7.37 29.81
CA ILE A 99 -26.20 7.05 28.39
C ILE A 99 -25.95 5.54 28.23
N ILE A 100 -24.98 5.01 28.97
CA ILE A 100 -24.50 3.63 28.88
C ILE A 100 -25.57 2.65 29.39
N SER A 101 -26.43 3.06 30.34
CA SER A 101 -27.56 2.23 30.78
C SER A 101 -28.69 2.11 29.75
N SER A 102 -28.58 2.74 28.57
CA SER A 102 -29.59 2.65 27.53
C SER A 102 -29.49 1.30 26.79
N ASP A 103 -30.65 0.67 26.52
CA ASP A 103 -30.73 -0.53 25.69
C ASP A 103 -30.16 -0.31 24.27
N ASN A 104 -30.13 0.95 23.80
CA ASN A 104 -29.52 1.34 22.54
C ASN A 104 -28.68 2.63 22.73
N ILE A 105 -27.40 2.44 23.09
CA ILE A 105 -26.44 3.52 23.31
C ILE A 105 -26.33 4.42 22.07
N LYS A 106 -26.31 3.85 20.87
CA LYS A 106 -26.22 4.60 19.61
C LYS A 106 -27.36 5.61 19.46
N ASP A 107 -28.61 5.14 19.55
CA ASP A 107 -29.79 6.01 19.43
C ASP A 107 -29.80 7.07 20.54
N LYS A 108 -29.29 6.71 21.72
CA LYS A 108 -29.18 7.62 22.85
C LYS A 108 -28.16 8.74 22.59
N VAL A 109 -26.98 8.42 22.06
CA VAL A 109 -25.97 9.42 21.67
C VAL A 109 -26.48 10.31 20.54
N ASP A 110 -27.05 9.73 19.50
CA ASP A 110 -27.64 10.45 18.35
C ASP A 110 -28.83 11.36 18.73
N SER A 111 -29.40 11.20 19.92
CA SER A 111 -30.52 12.01 20.42
C SER A 111 -30.13 12.95 21.56
N LEU A 112 -28.85 13.03 21.92
CA LEU A 112 -28.38 13.99 22.91
C LEU A 112 -28.66 15.42 22.44
N PRO A 113 -29.24 16.28 23.30
CA PRO A 113 -29.40 17.68 22.98
C PRO A 113 -28.04 18.38 22.91
N ASP A 114 -27.94 19.45 22.12
CA ASP A 114 -26.68 20.19 21.92
C ASP A 114 -26.09 20.71 23.23
N GLU A 115 -26.91 21.04 24.24
CA GLU A 115 -26.45 21.42 25.56
C GLU A 115 -25.72 20.28 26.29
N ALA A 116 -26.22 19.05 26.16
CA ALA A 116 -25.57 17.88 26.77
C ALA A 116 -24.23 17.58 26.07
N ILE A 117 -24.20 17.67 24.74
CA ILE A 117 -22.98 17.50 23.95
C ILE A 117 -21.96 18.58 24.32
N SER A 118 -22.40 19.83 24.46
CA SER A 118 -21.54 20.96 24.85
C SER A 118 -20.91 20.75 26.22
N ILE A 119 -21.67 20.23 27.20
CA ILE A 119 -21.13 19.89 28.53
C ILE A 119 -20.03 18.83 28.41
N LEU A 120 -20.27 17.74 27.67
CA LEU A 120 -19.32 16.64 27.52
C LEU A 120 -18.06 17.05 26.74
N ILE A 121 -18.18 17.87 25.70
CA ILE A 121 -17.04 18.42 24.95
C ILE A 121 -16.23 19.39 25.83
N ASN A 122 -16.89 20.18 26.68
CA ASN A 122 -16.20 21.14 27.54
C ASN A 122 -15.29 20.46 28.59
N ASP A 123 -15.47 19.17 28.87
CA ASP A 123 -14.50 18.39 29.67
C ASP A 123 -13.13 18.26 28.97
N GLN A 124 -13.07 18.44 27.65
CA GLN A 124 -11.83 18.46 26.84
C GLN A 124 -11.31 19.89 26.60
N LYS A 125 -11.86 20.91 27.27
CA LYS A 125 -11.52 22.31 26.98
C LYS A 125 -10.01 22.60 27.07
N GLU A 126 -9.32 22.05 28.06
CA GLU A 126 -7.87 22.26 28.22
C GLU A 126 -7.08 21.71 27.03
N PHE A 127 -7.50 20.57 26.46
CA PHE A 127 -6.92 20.04 25.24
C PHE A 127 -7.20 20.96 24.04
N TRP A 128 -8.45 21.40 23.86
CA TRP A 128 -8.81 22.25 22.71
C TRP A 128 -8.21 23.66 22.78
N ASP A 129 -8.06 24.22 23.97
CA ASP A 129 -7.31 25.46 24.19
C ASP A 129 -5.85 25.29 23.73
N PHE A 130 -5.19 24.21 24.16
CA PHE A 130 -3.85 23.86 23.72
C PHE A 130 -3.78 23.65 22.19
N HIS A 131 -4.69 22.86 21.62
CA HIS A 131 -4.74 22.55 20.20
C HIS A 131 -4.80 23.82 19.36
N ASN A 132 -5.72 24.73 19.69
CA ASN A 132 -5.91 25.98 18.95
C ASN A 132 -4.71 26.92 19.10
N GLU A 133 -4.14 27.04 20.31
CA GLU A 133 -2.96 27.87 20.57
C GLU A 133 -1.70 27.31 19.89
N TYR A 134 -1.48 25.99 20.00
CA TYR A 134 -0.30 25.33 19.48
C TYR A 134 -0.29 25.32 17.96
N LEU A 135 -1.42 24.98 17.31
CA LEU A 135 -1.53 24.88 15.85
C LEU A 135 -1.83 26.24 15.18
N ASP A 136 -2.11 27.29 15.95
CA ASP A 136 -2.57 28.60 15.46
C ASP A 136 -3.80 28.46 14.53
N ARG A 137 -4.77 27.66 14.96
CA ARG A 137 -5.95 27.25 14.16
C ARG A 137 -7.24 27.40 14.97
N ASP A 138 -8.29 27.92 14.34
CA ASP A 138 -9.63 28.01 14.92
C ASP A 138 -10.50 26.85 14.41
N ASP A 139 -10.12 25.64 14.81
CA ASP A 139 -10.89 24.44 14.46
C ASP A 139 -12.23 24.42 15.17
N LYS A 140 -13.27 24.03 14.43
CA LYS A 140 -14.65 24.00 14.91
C LYS A 140 -14.96 22.75 15.71
N TYR A 141 -14.20 22.50 16.78
CA TYR A 141 -14.35 21.32 17.64
C TYR A 141 -15.73 21.26 18.32
N GLU A 142 -16.43 22.38 18.44
CA GLU A 142 -17.83 22.45 18.90
C GLU A 142 -18.81 21.70 17.99
N ASN A 143 -18.43 21.44 16.73
CA ASN A 143 -19.19 20.58 15.84
C ASN A 143 -19.05 19.08 16.16
N LEU A 144 -18.24 18.73 17.17
CA LEU A 144 -17.84 17.39 17.60
C LEU A 144 -16.97 16.64 16.59
N HIS A 145 -17.37 16.66 15.33
CA HIS A 145 -16.61 16.20 14.19
C HIS A 145 -16.36 17.40 13.28
N PHE A 146 -15.21 17.43 12.61
CA PHE A 146 -14.89 18.51 11.67
C PHE A 146 -13.86 18.04 10.65
N ILE A 147 -13.74 18.78 9.55
CA ILE A 147 -12.87 18.44 8.43
C ILE A 147 -11.84 19.54 8.23
N ASN A 148 -10.57 19.15 8.14
CA ASN A 148 -9.52 20.01 7.63
C ASN A 148 -9.22 19.63 6.17
N GLU A 149 -9.52 20.52 5.24
CA GLU A 149 -9.25 20.31 3.82
C GLU A 149 -7.85 20.80 3.44
N ARG A 150 -7.16 20.04 2.60
CA ARG A 150 -5.94 20.43 1.87
C ARG A 150 -6.18 20.26 0.38
N ASP A 151 -5.20 20.56 -0.45
CA ASP A 151 -5.36 20.46 -1.90
C ASP A 151 -5.55 19.00 -2.36
N ASP A 152 -4.72 18.09 -1.85
CA ASP A 152 -4.70 16.69 -2.30
C ASP A 152 -5.37 15.69 -1.31
N PHE A 153 -5.64 16.12 -0.07
CA PHE A 153 -6.23 15.26 0.96
C PHE A 153 -7.15 16.03 1.93
N ASN A 154 -7.99 15.29 2.63
CA ASN A 154 -8.85 15.78 3.70
C ASN A 154 -8.61 14.96 4.97
N ILE A 155 -8.55 15.64 6.11
CA ILE A 155 -8.53 15.00 7.43
C ILE A 155 -9.90 15.16 8.10
N ILE A 156 -10.55 14.05 8.39
CA ILE A 156 -11.84 14.00 9.08
C ILE A 156 -11.54 13.70 10.56
N ASN A 157 -11.68 14.72 11.39
CA ASN A 157 -11.38 14.66 12.82
C ASN A 157 -12.60 14.10 13.56
N LEU A 158 -12.51 12.86 14.03
CA LEU A 158 -13.55 12.19 14.80
C LEU A 158 -13.26 12.29 16.29
N ASN A 159 -14.09 13.02 17.03
CA ASN A 159 -14.07 12.93 18.48
C ASN A 159 -14.75 11.63 18.95
N THR A 160 -13.97 10.55 18.99
CA THR A 160 -14.38 9.23 19.51
C THR A 160 -14.48 9.21 21.04
N CYS A 161 -14.18 10.33 21.71
CA CYS A 161 -14.04 10.44 23.16
C CYS A 161 -15.26 11.11 23.82
N LEU A 162 -16.33 11.41 23.08
CA LEU A 162 -17.52 12.09 23.63
C LEU A 162 -18.07 11.41 24.87
N ILE A 163 -18.22 10.08 24.82
CA ILE A 163 -18.79 9.27 25.92
C ILE A 163 -17.76 8.38 26.64
N CYS A 164 -16.47 8.70 26.52
CA CYS A 164 -15.41 7.97 27.23
C CYS A 164 -15.24 8.47 28.69
N GLY A 165 -14.58 7.69 29.53
CA GLY A 165 -14.29 8.00 30.93
C GLY A 165 -15.00 7.12 31.97
N SER A 166 -15.69 6.06 31.55
CA SER A 166 -16.20 4.99 32.42
C SER A 166 -15.20 3.82 32.52
N GLU A 167 -15.34 2.99 33.54
CA GLU A 167 -14.59 1.72 33.58
C GLU A 167 -15.12 0.77 32.49
N LYS A 168 -14.22 0.15 31.71
CA LYS A 168 -14.53 -0.79 30.61
C LYS A 168 -15.40 -0.18 29.50
N GLU A 169 -14.93 0.94 28.95
CA GLU A 169 -15.64 1.65 27.88
C GLU A 169 -15.60 0.92 26.52
N GLU A 170 -14.60 0.08 26.28
CA GLU A 170 -14.49 -0.77 25.08
C GLU A 170 -15.77 -1.62 24.87
N GLY A 171 -16.28 -1.60 23.64
CA GLY A 171 -17.52 -2.27 23.24
C GLY A 171 -18.79 -1.50 23.63
N SER A 172 -18.67 -0.34 24.27
CA SER A 172 -19.81 0.53 24.65
C SER A 172 -19.72 1.94 24.08
N LEU A 173 -18.63 2.27 23.37
CA LEU A 173 -18.47 3.56 22.73
C LEU A 173 -19.45 3.75 21.57
N SER A 174 -19.75 5.02 21.27
CA SER A 174 -20.57 5.47 20.17
C SER A 174 -20.23 6.92 19.83
N VAL A 175 -20.43 7.29 18.57
CA VAL A 175 -20.29 8.66 18.08
C VAL A 175 -21.67 9.24 17.73
N ASP A 176 -21.77 10.56 17.69
CA ASP A 176 -22.97 11.22 17.14
C ASP A 176 -22.94 11.07 15.60
N THR A 177 -23.62 10.02 15.13
CA THR A 177 -23.72 9.66 13.73
C THR A 177 -24.37 10.79 12.91
N LYS A 178 -25.32 11.54 13.48
CA LYS A 178 -26.00 12.62 12.76
C LYS A 178 -25.05 13.78 12.48
N LYS A 179 -24.27 14.19 13.48
CA LYS A 179 -23.23 15.22 13.30
C LYS A 179 -22.13 14.72 12.37
N LEU A 180 -21.72 13.45 12.48
CA LEU A 180 -20.74 12.87 11.57
C LEU A 180 -21.22 12.92 10.11
N ILE A 181 -22.43 12.44 9.81
CA ILE A 181 -23.02 12.50 8.46
C ILE A 181 -23.08 13.94 7.93
N ARG A 182 -23.42 14.91 8.78
CA ARG A 182 -23.47 16.33 8.39
C ARG A 182 -22.12 16.82 7.88
N GLU A 183 -21.02 16.42 8.53
CA GLU A 183 -19.68 16.78 8.10
C GLU A 183 -19.26 16.00 6.86
N LEU A 184 -19.45 14.68 6.84
CA LEU A 184 -19.07 13.81 5.71
C LEU A 184 -19.76 14.20 4.40
N ARG A 185 -20.99 14.74 4.45
CA ARG A 185 -21.69 15.28 3.27
C ARG A 185 -20.93 16.41 2.56
N LYS A 186 -20.04 17.12 3.25
CA LYS A 186 -19.27 18.24 2.67
C LYS A 186 -18.18 17.76 1.73
N ILE A 187 -17.66 16.54 1.93
CA ILE A 187 -16.56 15.96 1.14
C ILE A 187 -17.00 14.83 0.21
N LYS A 188 -18.30 14.50 0.18
CA LYS A 188 -18.82 13.42 -0.66
C LYS A 188 -18.53 13.70 -2.14
N GLY A 189 -17.93 12.72 -2.84
CA GLY A 189 -17.53 12.88 -4.23
C GLY A 189 -16.28 13.74 -4.44
N SER A 190 -15.52 14.05 -3.38
CA SER A 190 -14.20 14.67 -3.48
C SER A 190 -13.22 13.75 -4.20
N ASN A 191 -12.39 14.29 -5.10
CA ASN A 191 -11.29 13.54 -5.73
C ASN A 191 -10.03 13.43 -4.85
N LYS A 192 -10.01 14.11 -3.70
CA LYS A 192 -8.91 14.08 -2.72
C LYS A 192 -8.93 12.78 -1.92
N VAL A 193 -7.80 12.37 -1.35
CA VAL A 193 -7.77 11.28 -0.35
C VAL A 193 -8.54 11.73 0.89
N ASN A 194 -9.43 10.91 1.43
CA ASN A 194 -10.13 11.19 2.68
C ASN A 194 -9.62 10.28 3.79
N ILE A 195 -8.99 10.87 4.81
CA ILE A 195 -8.40 10.16 5.93
C ILE A 195 -9.19 10.53 7.19
N ALA A 196 -9.90 9.56 7.75
CA ALA A 196 -10.53 9.73 9.05
C ALA A 196 -9.51 9.47 10.16
N ILE A 197 -9.54 10.29 11.21
CA ILE A 197 -8.71 10.11 12.40
C ILE A 197 -9.60 10.08 13.64
N GLY A 198 -9.35 9.12 14.52
CA GLY A 198 -10.05 8.97 15.79
C GLY A 198 -9.11 8.37 16.82
N HIS A 199 -9.35 8.56 18.11
CA HIS A 199 -8.47 7.98 19.13
C HIS A 199 -8.73 6.46 19.25
N HIS A 200 -10.00 6.08 19.35
CA HIS A 200 -10.40 4.69 19.55
C HIS A 200 -10.46 3.91 18.23
N GLY A 201 -9.94 2.68 18.22
CA GLY A 201 -10.15 1.73 17.12
C GLY A 201 -11.63 1.40 16.90
N LEU A 202 -11.98 0.89 15.71
CA LEU A 202 -13.37 0.51 15.40
C LEU A 202 -13.86 -0.66 16.27
N GLU A 203 -12.94 -1.48 16.77
CA GLU A 203 -13.17 -2.55 17.75
C GLU A 203 -13.61 -2.05 19.14
N CYS A 204 -13.40 -0.78 19.46
CA CYS A 204 -13.82 -0.21 20.75
C CYS A 204 -15.32 0.15 20.77
N PHE A 205 -15.99 0.11 19.62
CA PHE A 205 -17.42 0.35 19.48
C PHE A 205 -18.19 -0.96 19.56
N ASN A 206 -19.48 -0.91 19.90
CA ASN A 206 -20.33 -2.11 19.81
C ASN A 206 -20.50 -2.53 18.34
N ASP A 207 -20.77 -3.81 18.09
CA ASP A 207 -20.86 -4.40 16.75
C ASP A 207 -21.75 -3.61 15.77
N LYS A 208 -22.90 -3.10 16.24
CA LYS A 208 -23.85 -2.34 15.38
C LYS A 208 -23.30 -0.97 15.00
N GLU A 209 -22.64 -0.31 15.95
CA GLU A 209 -22.02 0.99 15.71
C GLU A 209 -20.81 0.83 14.79
N GLN A 210 -19.99 -0.20 15.01
CA GLN A 210 -18.88 -0.54 14.15
C GLN A 210 -19.33 -0.77 12.70
N GLU A 211 -20.36 -1.59 12.50
CA GLU A 211 -20.95 -1.82 11.16
C GLU A 211 -21.46 -0.51 10.53
N THR A 212 -22.14 0.32 11.32
CA THR A 212 -22.64 1.63 10.86
C THR A 212 -21.48 2.54 10.41
N LEU A 213 -20.40 2.62 11.18
CA LEU A 213 -19.23 3.42 10.85
C LEU A 213 -18.54 2.94 9.58
N VAL A 214 -18.39 1.62 9.40
CA VAL A 214 -17.83 1.05 8.16
C VAL A 214 -18.68 1.42 6.95
N TYR A 215 -20.01 1.34 7.06
CA TYR A 215 -20.90 1.76 5.96
C TYR A 215 -20.83 3.25 5.68
N LEU A 216 -20.73 4.09 6.71
CA LEU A 216 -20.57 5.54 6.53
C LEU A 216 -19.23 5.88 5.87
N PHE A 217 -18.16 5.22 6.30
CA PHE A 217 -16.85 5.41 5.71
C PHE A 217 -16.85 5.00 4.23
N ASP A 218 -17.53 3.91 3.88
CA ASP A 218 -17.69 3.50 2.49
C ASP A 218 -18.55 4.50 1.67
N ASP A 219 -19.75 4.83 2.16
CA ASP A 219 -20.72 5.69 1.46
C ASP A 219 -20.30 7.16 1.31
N TYR A 220 -19.35 7.61 2.13
CA TYR A 220 -18.81 8.97 2.12
C TYR A 220 -17.31 9.00 1.80
N ASP A 221 -16.85 8.00 1.05
CA ASP A 221 -15.56 8.05 0.36
C ASP A 221 -14.33 8.16 1.28
N ILE A 222 -14.41 7.66 2.53
CA ILE A 222 -13.26 7.51 3.41
C ILE A 222 -12.36 6.39 2.87
N ASP A 223 -11.06 6.65 2.81
CA ASP A 223 -10.06 5.70 2.28
C ASP A 223 -9.28 5.03 3.40
N LEU A 224 -8.94 5.77 4.44
CA LEU A 224 -8.13 5.32 5.57
C LEU A 224 -8.75 5.78 6.89
N TYR A 225 -8.65 4.94 7.93
CA TYR A 225 -8.92 5.33 9.30
C TYR A 225 -7.65 5.17 10.14
N LEU A 226 -7.18 6.25 10.79
CA LEU A 226 -6.01 6.24 11.65
C LEU A 226 -6.45 6.36 13.12
N CYS A 227 -5.96 5.48 13.98
CA CYS A 227 -6.32 5.46 15.40
C CYS A 227 -5.21 4.91 16.30
N GLY A 228 -5.45 4.92 17.61
CA GLY A 228 -4.57 4.36 18.63
C GLY A 228 -5.35 3.71 19.78
N HIS A 229 -5.15 4.16 21.02
CA HIS A 229 -5.82 3.72 22.25
C HIS A 229 -5.48 2.30 22.73
N MET A 230 -5.44 1.33 21.82
CA MET A 230 -5.19 -0.08 22.17
C MET A 230 -3.75 -0.33 22.66
N HIS A 231 -2.87 0.69 22.55
CA HIS A 231 -1.43 0.64 22.81
C HIS A 231 -0.71 -0.48 22.04
N LYS A 232 -1.38 -1.13 21.08
CA LYS A 232 -0.88 -2.26 20.29
C LYS A 232 -0.95 -1.88 18.83
N SER A 233 0.17 -2.02 18.13
CA SER A 233 0.21 -1.75 16.71
C SER A 233 -0.55 -2.83 15.95
N ASN A 234 -1.44 -2.44 15.04
CA ASN A 234 -2.21 -3.38 14.24
C ASN A 234 -2.78 -2.72 12.98
N ILE A 235 -3.07 -3.53 11.96
CA ILE A 235 -3.85 -3.10 10.80
C ILE A 235 -5.09 -3.99 10.65
N ASN A 236 -6.27 -3.39 10.73
CA ASN A 236 -7.54 -4.07 10.58
C ASN A 236 -8.14 -3.79 9.19
N PHE A 237 -8.75 -4.82 8.59
CA PHE A 237 -9.44 -4.73 7.30
C PHE A 237 -10.93 -5.03 7.52
N TYR A 238 -11.79 -4.05 7.29
CA TYR A 238 -13.23 -4.19 7.46
C TYR A 238 -13.92 -4.28 6.09
N GLY A 239 -14.23 -5.50 5.66
CA GLY A 239 -14.81 -5.80 4.34
C GLY A 239 -16.33 -5.95 4.33
N HIS A 240 -17.04 -5.27 5.23
CA HIS A 240 -18.50 -5.31 5.27
C HIS A 240 -19.15 -4.41 4.20
N GLY A 241 -18.43 -3.38 3.72
CA GLY A 241 -18.88 -2.48 2.66
C GLY A 241 -18.58 -2.98 1.24
N LYS A 242 -18.76 -2.11 0.24
CA LYS A 242 -18.33 -2.34 -1.16
C LYS A 242 -16.81 -2.28 -1.31
N ARG A 243 -16.16 -1.50 -0.45
CA ARG A 243 -14.72 -1.35 -0.32
C ARG A 243 -14.28 -1.79 1.07
N ASP A 244 -13.06 -2.28 1.16
CA ASP A 244 -12.46 -2.55 2.46
C ASP A 244 -12.12 -1.21 3.14
N ILE A 245 -12.54 -1.01 4.38
CA ILE A 245 -12.03 0.09 5.21
C ILE A 245 -10.78 -0.40 5.93
N ARG A 246 -9.66 0.29 5.71
CA ARG A 246 -8.38 -0.02 6.35
C ARG A 246 -8.20 0.86 7.58
N SER A 247 -8.11 0.23 8.75
CA SER A 247 -7.83 0.89 10.03
C SER A 247 -6.38 0.65 10.43
N ILE A 248 -5.61 1.73 10.52
CA ILE A 248 -4.20 1.74 10.91
C ILE A 248 -4.14 2.13 12.39
N VAL A 249 -3.82 1.17 13.24
CA VAL A 249 -3.77 1.32 14.69
C VAL A 249 -2.31 1.52 15.10
N CYS A 250 -1.97 2.72 15.52
CA CYS A 250 -0.67 3.02 16.10
C CYS A 250 -0.64 2.53 17.56
N GLY A 251 0.48 1.94 17.99
CA GLY A 251 0.70 1.73 19.41
C GLY A 251 1.06 3.03 20.13
N ALA A 252 1.64 2.94 21.32
CA ALA A 252 1.90 4.12 22.14
C ALA A 252 3.28 4.73 21.89
N ASN A 253 3.43 6.01 22.15
CA ASN A 253 4.75 6.66 22.21
C ASN A 253 5.29 6.71 23.64
N MET A 254 5.06 5.62 24.37
CA MET A 254 5.57 5.35 25.70
C MET A 254 5.76 3.84 25.89
N LYS A 255 6.49 3.47 26.94
CA LYS A 255 6.73 2.06 27.28
C LYS A 255 6.18 1.71 28.65
N ASP A 256 5.25 0.76 28.68
CA ASP A 256 4.88 0.01 29.87
C ASP A 256 4.97 -1.51 29.62
N SER A 257 4.39 -2.34 30.49
CA SER A 257 4.41 -3.80 30.33
C SER A 257 3.51 -4.34 29.21
N PHE A 258 2.66 -3.49 28.64
CA PHE A 258 1.63 -3.87 27.68
C PHE A 258 1.80 -3.15 26.33
N ALA A 259 2.23 -1.90 26.32
CA ALA A 259 2.28 -1.07 25.13
C ALA A 259 3.38 -1.49 24.14
N ASP A 260 3.02 -1.51 22.86
CA ASP A 260 3.96 -1.49 21.74
C ASP A 260 4.41 -0.05 21.53
N ALA A 261 5.61 0.26 22.02
CA ALA A 261 6.26 1.54 21.76
C ALA A 261 6.53 1.68 20.26
N SER A 262 5.69 2.44 19.55
CA SER A 262 5.65 2.41 18.08
C SER A 262 5.26 3.75 17.44
N ILE A 263 5.57 3.86 16.14
CA ILE A 263 5.08 4.89 15.22
C ILE A 263 4.69 4.23 13.89
N VAL A 264 3.92 4.93 13.08
CA VAL A 264 3.55 4.47 11.73
C VAL A 264 3.98 5.49 10.70
N ILE A 265 4.55 5.03 9.58
CA ILE A 265 4.85 5.84 8.41
C ILE A 265 4.00 5.31 7.25
N GLY A 266 3.26 6.19 6.58
CA GLY A 266 2.47 5.83 5.41
C GLY A 266 2.89 6.62 4.18
N ASN A 267 2.65 6.03 3.01
CA ASN A 267 2.84 6.66 1.71
C ASN A 267 1.67 6.29 0.79
N ILE A 268 0.99 7.29 0.26
CA ILE A 268 0.03 7.16 -0.83
C ILE A 268 0.76 7.52 -2.10
N ASP A 269 0.86 6.57 -3.00
CA ASP A 269 1.27 6.81 -4.38
C ASP A 269 0.00 7.09 -5.17
N PHE A 270 -0.22 8.35 -5.55
CA PHE A 270 -1.41 8.75 -6.30
C PHE A 270 -1.42 8.14 -7.69
N ILE A 271 -0.24 7.93 -8.25
CA ILE A 271 -0.09 7.50 -9.61
C ILE A 271 -0.42 6.01 -9.75
N LEU A 272 0.06 5.19 -8.80
CA LEU A 272 -0.33 3.79 -8.67
C LEU A 272 -1.70 3.61 -7.98
N SER A 273 -2.23 4.68 -7.36
CA SER A 273 -3.41 4.62 -6.50
C SER A 273 -3.26 3.56 -5.41
N THR A 274 -2.10 3.52 -4.76
CA THR A 274 -1.80 2.57 -3.68
C THR A 274 -1.40 3.29 -2.40
N CYS A 275 -1.59 2.61 -1.27
CA CYS A 275 -1.13 3.03 0.03
C CYS A 275 -0.20 1.95 0.60
N SER A 276 0.98 2.34 1.07
CA SER A 276 1.93 1.48 1.77
C SER A 276 2.13 1.97 3.20
N ILE A 277 2.09 1.06 4.16
CA ILE A 277 2.22 1.33 5.60
C ILE A 277 3.42 0.59 6.18
N GLU A 278 4.30 1.32 6.87
CA GLU A 278 5.42 0.82 7.64
C GLU A 278 5.21 1.09 9.13
N TYR A 279 5.35 0.03 9.94
CA TYR A 279 5.38 0.15 11.40
C TYR A 279 6.82 0.19 11.87
N HIS A 280 7.10 1.00 12.88
CA HIS A 280 8.39 1.04 13.55
C HIS A 280 8.16 0.87 15.04
N LYS A 281 8.99 0.04 15.68
CA LYS A 281 8.91 -0.24 17.12
C LYS A 281 10.23 0.03 17.83
N TRP A 282 10.14 0.33 19.11
CA TRP A 282 11.27 0.24 20.01
C TRP A 282 11.59 -1.24 20.30
N SER A 283 12.81 -1.67 19.96
CA SER A 283 13.27 -3.02 20.23
C SER A 283 13.97 -3.11 21.59
N ASP A 284 13.35 -3.81 22.53
CA ASP A 284 13.87 -4.02 23.89
C ASP A 284 15.17 -4.82 23.95
N GLY A 285 15.36 -5.75 23.01
CA GLY A 285 16.56 -6.60 22.99
C GLY A 285 17.84 -5.82 22.71
N ILE A 286 17.72 -4.67 22.03
CA ILE A 286 18.85 -3.87 21.55
C ILE A 286 18.72 -2.38 21.85
N ASN A 287 17.65 -1.96 22.53
CA ASN A 287 17.34 -0.58 22.92
C ASN A 287 17.51 0.43 21.78
N ARG A 288 16.83 0.18 20.66
CA ARG A 288 16.76 1.11 19.52
C ARG A 288 15.46 0.96 18.74
N TRP A 289 15.11 1.99 18.00
CA TRP A 289 14.06 1.93 17.00
C TRP A 289 14.46 1.02 15.82
N VAL A 290 13.50 0.25 15.33
CA VAL A 290 13.63 -0.63 14.17
C VAL A 290 12.31 -0.70 13.40
N LYS A 291 12.35 -1.09 12.13
CA LYS A 291 11.14 -1.49 11.40
C LYS A 291 10.50 -2.71 12.08
N ASP A 292 9.18 -2.69 12.22
CA ASP A 292 8.41 -3.79 12.78
C ASP A 292 7.79 -4.66 11.67
N ASN A 293 8.45 -5.79 11.41
CA ASN A 293 8.02 -6.74 10.39
C ASN A 293 7.10 -7.84 10.94
N GLU A 294 6.63 -7.72 12.19
CA GLU A 294 5.89 -8.77 12.90
C GLU A 294 4.42 -8.41 13.15
N ILE A 295 3.97 -7.22 12.75
CA ILE A 295 2.60 -6.72 13.01
C ILE A 295 1.53 -7.53 12.29
N HIS A 296 1.74 -7.90 11.02
CA HIS A 296 0.72 -8.57 10.23
C HIS A 296 1.33 -9.49 9.15
N ARG A 297 0.63 -10.59 8.83
CA ARG A 297 1.07 -11.55 7.79
C ARG A 297 1.09 -11.00 6.36
N LYS A 298 0.49 -9.83 6.15
CA LYS A 298 0.48 -9.13 4.84
C LYS A 298 1.73 -8.25 4.63
N ILE A 299 2.64 -8.20 5.61
CA ILE A 299 3.90 -7.49 5.46
C ILE A 299 4.71 -8.14 4.33
N ASN A 300 5.12 -7.32 3.37
CA ASN A 300 5.91 -7.71 2.21
C ASN A 300 7.41 -7.81 2.59
N ARG A 301 8.26 -8.16 1.62
CA ARG A 301 9.71 -8.30 1.84
C ARG A 301 10.42 -6.98 2.20
N GLU A 302 9.78 -5.84 1.94
CA GLU A 302 10.29 -4.50 2.24
C GLU A 302 9.86 -4.01 3.62
N GLY A 303 9.07 -4.80 4.35
CA GLY A 303 8.57 -4.45 5.69
C GLY A 303 7.28 -3.64 5.68
N GLN A 304 6.55 -3.62 4.55
CA GLN A 304 5.38 -2.78 4.37
C GLN A 304 4.10 -3.62 4.20
N VAL A 305 2.97 -3.09 4.65
CA VAL A 305 1.65 -3.55 4.20
C VAL A 305 1.16 -2.61 3.11
N SER A 306 0.99 -3.11 1.89
CA SER A 306 0.54 -2.29 0.75
C SER A 306 -0.82 -2.76 0.24
N PHE A 307 -1.66 -1.80 -0.15
CA PHE A 307 -2.99 -2.06 -0.70
C PHE A 307 -3.42 -0.97 -1.68
N GLU A 308 -4.33 -1.33 -2.57
CA GLU A 308 -4.91 -0.41 -3.55
C GLU A 308 -5.99 0.48 -2.92
N LEU A 309 -6.03 1.74 -3.33
CA LEU A 309 -7.07 2.70 -3.01
C LEU A 309 -8.12 2.67 -4.12
N GLU A 310 -9.05 1.71 -4.02
CA GLU A 310 -10.02 1.36 -5.07
C GLU A 310 -10.78 2.58 -5.62
N ARG A 311 -11.10 3.55 -4.74
CA ARG A 311 -11.83 4.76 -5.10
C ARG A 311 -10.98 5.71 -5.95
N LEU A 312 -9.74 5.98 -5.55
CA LEU A 312 -8.84 6.85 -6.30
C LEU A 312 -8.49 6.26 -7.66
N LYS A 313 -8.24 4.94 -7.70
CA LYS A 313 -8.03 4.22 -8.95
C LYS A 313 -9.23 4.36 -9.88
N LYS A 314 -10.43 4.17 -9.36
CA LYS A 314 -11.65 4.34 -10.16
C LYS A 314 -11.82 5.77 -10.68
N ILE A 315 -11.54 6.78 -9.85
CA ILE A 315 -11.60 8.20 -10.28
C ILE A 315 -10.60 8.45 -11.42
N LYS A 316 -9.38 7.91 -11.30
CA LYS A 316 -8.35 7.98 -12.32
C LYS A 316 -8.82 7.30 -13.61
N ASP A 317 -9.28 6.05 -13.54
CA ASP A 317 -9.80 5.27 -14.67
C ASP A 317 -10.97 5.99 -15.37
N ASP A 318 -11.91 6.55 -14.60
CA ASP A 318 -13.10 7.25 -15.11
C ASP A 318 -12.77 8.64 -15.71
N SER A 319 -11.73 9.30 -15.22
CA SER A 319 -11.30 10.63 -15.71
C SER A 319 -10.62 10.56 -17.09
N GLY A 320 -10.14 9.38 -17.49
CA GLY A 320 -9.32 9.23 -18.68
C GLY A 320 -7.99 9.99 -18.60
N GLU A 321 -7.57 10.44 -17.40
CA GLU A 321 -6.22 10.92 -17.15
C GLU A 321 -5.25 9.75 -17.33
N VAL A 322 -4.72 9.65 -18.55
CA VAL A 322 -3.52 8.87 -18.83
C VAL A 322 -2.39 9.57 -18.07
N THR A 323 -2.01 8.99 -16.94
CA THR A 323 -0.82 9.46 -16.21
C THR A 323 0.45 9.04 -16.95
N ASP A 324 1.56 9.70 -16.67
CA ASP A 324 2.89 9.25 -17.13
C ASP A 324 3.17 7.80 -16.71
N ILE A 325 2.49 7.30 -15.68
CA ILE A 325 2.49 5.90 -15.25
C ILE A 325 1.51 5.03 -16.01
N ASP A 326 0.44 5.52 -16.63
CA ASP A 326 -0.27 4.68 -17.60
C ASP A 326 0.58 4.50 -18.85
N GLU A 327 1.43 5.48 -19.20
CA GLU A 327 2.51 5.29 -20.17
C GLU A 327 3.70 4.46 -19.64
N GLU A 328 4.02 4.53 -18.35
CA GLU A 328 5.17 3.82 -17.75
C GLU A 328 4.80 2.39 -17.34
N ILE A 329 3.57 2.14 -16.89
CA ILE A 329 2.89 0.85 -16.81
C ILE A 329 2.61 0.35 -18.23
N GLU A 330 2.20 1.16 -19.21
CA GLU A 330 2.30 0.76 -20.63
C GLU A 330 3.75 0.71 -21.15
N ARG A 331 4.80 0.94 -20.36
CA ARG A 331 6.19 0.61 -20.76
C ARG A 331 6.72 -0.60 -19.99
N LEU A 332 6.25 -0.82 -18.77
CA LEU A 332 6.66 -1.87 -17.83
C LEU A 332 5.76 -3.12 -17.91
N ILE A 333 4.46 -2.91 -18.15
CA ILE A 333 3.40 -3.89 -18.47
C ILE A 333 3.09 -3.87 -19.96
N GLN A 334 3.61 -2.93 -20.78
CA GLN A 334 3.66 -3.29 -22.19
C GLN A 334 4.45 -4.58 -22.26
N PRO A 335 3.93 -5.58 -22.97
CA PRO A 335 4.83 -6.56 -23.50
C PRO A 335 6.01 -5.78 -24.10
N LYS A 336 7.26 -6.02 -23.65
CA LYS A 336 8.50 -5.38 -24.19
C LYS A 336 8.45 -5.26 -25.72
N VAL A 337 7.66 -6.15 -26.30
CA VAL A 337 7.34 -6.39 -27.68
C VAL A 337 5.84 -6.12 -27.97
N LYS A 338 5.49 -4.99 -28.60
CA LYS A 338 4.09 -4.73 -29.04
C LYS A 338 3.58 -5.88 -29.93
N ILE A 339 2.46 -6.53 -29.55
CA ILE A 339 1.93 -7.74 -30.22
C ILE A 339 1.77 -7.55 -31.73
N GLU A 340 1.26 -6.40 -32.18
CA GLU A 340 1.07 -6.12 -33.62
C GLU A 340 2.41 -6.03 -34.38
N LYS A 341 3.42 -5.40 -33.76
CA LYS A 341 4.76 -5.33 -34.34
C LYS A 341 5.42 -6.70 -34.36
N PHE A 342 5.28 -7.47 -33.30
CA PHE A 342 5.80 -8.83 -33.21
C PHE A 342 5.14 -9.77 -34.23
N GLN A 343 3.81 -9.67 -34.38
CA GLN A 343 3.08 -10.43 -35.38
C GLN A 343 3.56 -10.09 -36.79
N LYS A 344 3.73 -8.79 -37.09
CA LYS A 344 4.29 -8.35 -38.38
C LYS A 344 5.70 -8.92 -38.59
N PHE A 345 6.57 -8.80 -37.59
CA PHE A 345 7.90 -9.38 -37.62
C PHE A 345 7.87 -10.90 -37.82
N LEU A 346 7.03 -11.65 -37.11
CA LEU A 346 6.94 -13.10 -37.23
C LEU A 346 6.56 -13.54 -38.64
N LEU A 347 5.61 -12.84 -39.26
CA LEU A 347 5.23 -13.07 -40.66
C LEU A 347 6.41 -12.77 -41.59
N ASP A 348 7.04 -11.60 -41.45
CA ASP A 348 8.20 -11.21 -42.25
C ASP A 348 9.35 -12.23 -42.08
N PHE A 349 9.69 -12.57 -40.84
CA PHE A 349 10.69 -13.58 -40.48
C PHE A 349 10.41 -14.92 -41.15
N CYS A 350 9.16 -15.41 -41.09
CA CYS A 350 8.77 -16.64 -41.77
C CYS A 350 8.96 -16.54 -43.28
N THR A 351 8.66 -15.40 -43.92
CA THR A 351 8.93 -15.22 -45.35
C THR A 351 10.43 -15.21 -45.69
N GLN A 352 11.27 -14.64 -44.82
CA GLN A 352 12.71 -14.49 -45.03
C GLN A 352 13.52 -15.77 -44.78
N ILE A 353 12.98 -16.76 -44.07
CA ILE A 353 13.65 -18.06 -43.91
C ILE A 353 13.56 -18.83 -45.23
N GLN A 354 14.69 -18.95 -45.93
CA GLN A 354 14.78 -19.72 -47.19
C GLN A 354 15.31 -21.15 -46.97
N GLU A 355 16.16 -21.35 -45.96
CA GLU A 355 16.80 -22.64 -45.65
C GLU A 355 16.62 -22.99 -44.16
N TYR A 356 16.14 -24.20 -43.89
CA TYR A 356 16.07 -24.81 -42.57
C TYR A 356 16.15 -26.33 -42.67
N GLU A 357 16.79 -27.00 -41.71
CA GLU A 357 16.76 -28.46 -41.66
C GLU A 357 15.52 -28.97 -40.93
N PHE A 358 14.79 -29.89 -41.56
CA PHE A 358 13.67 -30.60 -40.97
C PHE A 358 13.93 -32.10 -40.97
N LYS A 359 13.95 -32.70 -39.78
CA LYS A 359 13.77 -34.15 -39.60
C LYS A 359 12.43 -34.35 -38.92
N GLU A 360 11.57 -35.13 -39.56
CA GLU A 360 10.27 -35.53 -39.01
C GLU A 360 10.53 -36.50 -37.85
N GLU A 361 10.74 -35.94 -36.66
CA GLU A 361 10.86 -36.68 -35.41
C GLU A 361 9.75 -36.21 -34.48
N ASN A 362 9.08 -37.17 -33.84
CA ASN A 362 7.92 -36.97 -32.98
C ASN A 362 8.07 -35.74 -32.07
N LEU A 363 7.26 -34.70 -32.32
CA LEU A 363 7.03 -33.56 -31.40
C LEU A 363 6.44 -34.01 -30.04
N ASP A 364 6.24 -35.32 -29.84
CA ASP A 364 5.53 -35.92 -28.70
C ASP A 364 6.39 -36.18 -27.46
N ILE A 365 7.69 -35.89 -27.44
CA ILE A 365 8.45 -35.96 -26.19
C ILE A 365 8.36 -34.61 -25.48
N LYS A 366 7.20 -34.29 -24.92
CA LYS A 366 7.05 -33.21 -23.93
C LYS A 366 7.79 -33.60 -22.66
N LYS A 367 9.11 -33.35 -22.62
CA LYS A 367 9.84 -33.30 -21.36
C LYS A 367 9.44 -32.02 -20.63
N ASP A 368 9.32 -32.12 -19.31
CA ASP A 368 9.05 -30.99 -18.43
C ASP A 368 10.04 -29.84 -18.73
N VAL A 369 9.53 -28.61 -18.82
CA VAL A 369 10.32 -27.41 -19.08
C VAL A 369 11.36 -27.20 -17.97
N GLU A 370 11.05 -27.56 -16.73
CA GLU A 370 12.00 -27.52 -15.61
C GLU A 370 13.20 -28.44 -15.87
N ASN A 371 12.95 -29.66 -16.33
CA ASN A 371 14.01 -30.61 -16.71
C ASN A 371 14.86 -30.08 -17.88
N LYS A 372 14.26 -29.35 -18.83
CA LYS A 372 15.01 -28.75 -19.95
C LYS A 372 15.97 -27.67 -19.44
N PHE A 373 15.51 -26.78 -18.55
CA PHE A 373 16.33 -25.72 -17.97
C PHE A 373 17.45 -26.28 -17.08
N GLU A 374 17.16 -27.32 -16.29
CA GLU A 374 18.16 -27.99 -15.44
C GLU A 374 19.27 -28.64 -16.28
N ASN A 375 18.92 -29.47 -17.27
CA ASN A 375 19.88 -30.14 -18.14
C ASN A 375 20.71 -29.16 -19.00
N MET A 376 20.14 -28.01 -19.33
CA MET A 376 20.86 -26.94 -20.02
C MET A 376 21.72 -26.09 -19.08
N LYS A 377 21.60 -26.20 -17.75
CA LYS A 377 22.33 -25.37 -16.77
C LYS A 377 22.06 -23.88 -16.95
N CYS A 378 20.79 -23.53 -17.10
CA CYS A 378 20.35 -22.13 -17.23
C CYS A 378 20.39 -21.41 -15.86
N CYS A 379 20.74 -20.13 -15.86
CA CYS A 379 20.67 -19.31 -14.65
C CYS A 379 19.21 -19.00 -14.24
N THR A 380 19.00 -18.66 -12.98
CA THR A 380 17.68 -18.31 -12.42
C THR A 380 17.04 -17.14 -13.14
N THR A 381 17.82 -16.13 -13.54
CA THR A 381 17.33 -14.98 -14.33
C THR A 381 16.70 -15.42 -15.65
N LEU A 382 17.31 -16.38 -16.36
CA LEU A 382 16.77 -16.88 -17.61
C LEU A 382 15.45 -17.65 -17.42
N VAL A 383 15.31 -18.36 -16.30
CA VAL A 383 14.05 -19.04 -15.93
C VAL A 383 12.95 -18.00 -15.63
N THR A 384 13.30 -16.91 -14.94
CA THR A 384 12.38 -15.79 -14.71
C THR A 384 11.97 -15.12 -16.01
N ASP A 385 12.91 -14.85 -16.92
CA ASP A 385 12.64 -14.28 -18.24
C ASP A 385 11.69 -15.16 -19.05
N PHE A 386 11.91 -16.48 -19.07
CA PHE A 386 11.04 -17.42 -19.77
C PHE A 386 9.57 -17.30 -19.34
N ASN A 387 9.31 -17.22 -18.04
CA ASN A 387 7.94 -17.09 -17.52
C ASN A 387 7.28 -15.79 -17.99
N SER A 388 8.03 -14.69 -18.06
CA SER A 388 7.50 -13.42 -18.59
C SER A 388 7.22 -13.50 -20.09
N LEU A 389 8.04 -14.19 -20.88
CA LEU A 389 7.87 -14.30 -22.34
C LEU A 389 6.84 -15.36 -22.77
N ALA A 390 6.31 -16.16 -21.84
CA ALA A 390 5.30 -17.17 -22.14
C ALA A 390 3.99 -16.57 -22.69
N GLU A 391 3.71 -15.30 -22.39
CA GLU A 391 2.51 -14.58 -22.87
C GLU A 391 2.42 -14.49 -24.41
N TYR A 392 3.55 -14.52 -25.13
CA TYR A 392 3.59 -14.40 -26.59
C TYR A 392 3.46 -15.74 -27.32
N PHE A 393 3.61 -16.86 -26.62
CA PHE A 393 3.61 -18.19 -27.22
C PHE A 393 2.33 -18.50 -28.00
N PRO A 394 1.12 -18.14 -27.52
CA PRO A 394 -0.12 -18.35 -28.27
C PRO A 394 -0.15 -17.66 -29.64
N LEU A 395 0.53 -16.51 -29.80
CA LEU A 395 0.61 -15.83 -31.10
C LEU A 395 1.48 -16.62 -32.09
N ILE A 396 2.61 -17.17 -31.63
CA ILE A 396 3.47 -18.01 -32.46
C ILE A 396 2.72 -19.27 -32.88
N ASP A 397 2.06 -19.94 -31.93
CA ASP A 397 1.24 -21.12 -32.21
C ASP A 397 0.14 -20.80 -33.23
N LYS A 398 -0.56 -19.66 -33.06
CA LYS A 398 -1.59 -19.21 -34.00
C LYS A 398 -1.04 -19.04 -35.41
N ILE A 399 0.08 -18.34 -35.58
CA ILE A 399 0.67 -18.09 -36.92
C ILE A 399 1.13 -19.41 -37.58
N LEU A 400 1.69 -20.34 -36.81
CA LEU A 400 2.20 -21.61 -37.36
C LEU A 400 1.11 -22.64 -37.65
N LEU A 401 -0.02 -22.60 -36.93
CA LEU A 401 -1.13 -23.56 -37.06
C LEU A 401 -2.24 -23.09 -38.01
N ASP A 402 -2.43 -21.78 -38.18
CA ASP A 402 -3.49 -21.21 -39.00
C ASP A 402 -3.01 -20.95 -40.44
N THR A 403 -3.60 -21.69 -41.39
CA THR A 403 -3.25 -21.65 -42.81
C THR A 403 -3.60 -20.33 -43.50
N SER A 404 -4.34 -19.43 -42.84
CA SER A 404 -4.56 -18.07 -43.31
C SER A 404 -3.33 -17.17 -43.16
N TYR A 405 -2.41 -17.51 -42.25
CA TYR A 405 -1.15 -16.77 -42.03
C TYR A 405 0.03 -17.43 -42.73
N LEU A 406 0.13 -18.77 -42.67
CA LEU A 406 1.28 -19.50 -43.19
C LEU A 406 0.85 -20.80 -43.90
N PRO A 407 1.35 -21.08 -45.12
CA PRO A 407 1.09 -22.35 -45.81
C PRO A 407 1.47 -23.57 -44.96
N PHE A 408 0.69 -24.66 -45.06
CA PHE A 408 0.85 -25.85 -44.22
C PHE A 408 2.24 -26.50 -44.30
N ASP A 409 2.87 -26.46 -45.47
CA ASP A 409 4.23 -26.96 -45.72
C ASP A 409 5.32 -26.15 -44.99
N ARG A 410 4.98 -24.93 -44.54
CA ARG A 410 5.88 -24.03 -43.82
C ARG A 410 5.68 -24.01 -42.30
N LYS A 411 4.76 -24.81 -41.74
CA LYS A 411 4.49 -24.87 -40.28
C LYS A 411 5.72 -25.11 -39.39
N ASN A 412 6.78 -25.70 -39.94
CA ASN A 412 8.02 -26.04 -39.23
C ASN A 412 9.17 -25.05 -39.48
N VAL A 413 8.90 -23.92 -40.15
CA VAL A 413 9.94 -22.96 -40.56
C VAL A 413 10.68 -22.36 -39.35
N ILE A 414 9.96 -21.97 -38.31
CA ILE A 414 10.54 -21.45 -37.06
C ILE A 414 11.28 -22.56 -36.30
N PRO A 415 10.65 -23.70 -35.95
CA PRO A 415 11.33 -24.82 -35.30
C PRO A 415 12.63 -25.26 -36.00
N GLY A 416 12.59 -25.40 -37.33
CA GLY A 416 13.75 -25.80 -38.13
C GLY A 416 14.88 -24.79 -38.03
N LYS A 417 14.57 -23.50 -38.20
CA LYS A 417 15.59 -22.43 -38.15
C LYS A 417 16.24 -22.32 -36.77
N ILE A 418 15.46 -22.37 -35.70
CA ILE A 418 15.98 -22.29 -34.33
C ILE A 418 16.82 -23.53 -34.01
N LYS A 419 16.39 -24.73 -34.43
CA LYS A 419 17.16 -25.97 -34.24
C LYS A 419 18.49 -25.95 -35.00
N THR A 420 18.51 -25.51 -36.26
CA THR A 420 19.76 -25.33 -37.03
C THR A 420 20.70 -24.35 -36.34
N THR A 421 20.17 -23.28 -35.75
CA THR A 421 20.98 -22.28 -35.02
C THR A 421 21.52 -22.87 -33.72
N TYR A 422 20.70 -23.61 -32.97
CA TYR A 422 21.11 -24.32 -31.75
C TYR A 422 22.29 -25.26 -32.00
N TYR A 423 22.26 -26.06 -33.08
CA TYR A 423 23.36 -26.97 -33.41
C TYR A 423 24.69 -26.27 -33.73
N LYS A 424 24.67 -25.01 -34.19
CA LYS A 424 25.91 -24.24 -34.45
C LYS A 424 26.63 -23.85 -33.15
N VAL A 425 25.89 -23.72 -32.05
CA VAL A 425 26.40 -23.19 -30.77
C VAL A 425 26.50 -24.24 -29.67
N LEU A 426 25.82 -25.38 -29.83
CA LEU A 426 25.69 -26.43 -28.82
C LEU A 426 27.05 -26.90 -28.26
N ASP A 427 27.98 -27.26 -29.14
CA ASP A 427 29.29 -27.81 -28.74
C ASP A 427 30.26 -26.75 -28.20
N ARG A 428 29.97 -25.46 -28.43
CA ARG A 428 30.82 -24.32 -28.04
C ARG A 428 30.48 -23.79 -26.66
N ASN A 429 29.28 -24.07 -26.16
CA ASN A 429 28.76 -23.50 -24.94
C ASN A 429 28.68 -24.50 -23.78
N GLN A 430 28.99 -24.01 -22.58
CA GLN A 430 28.97 -24.82 -21.36
C GLN A 430 27.63 -24.72 -20.60
N SER A 431 26.82 -23.69 -20.87
CA SER A 431 25.53 -23.42 -20.23
C SER A 431 24.48 -22.99 -21.26
N GLY A 432 23.21 -23.15 -20.91
CA GLY A 432 22.05 -22.76 -21.70
C GLY A 432 21.92 -21.24 -21.83
N THR A 433 22.40 -20.50 -20.83
CA THR A 433 22.52 -19.04 -20.91
C THR A 433 23.48 -18.62 -22.03
N GLY A 434 24.64 -19.29 -22.17
CA GLY A 434 25.59 -19.03 -23.27
C GLY A 434 25.01 -19.43 -24.63
N ILE A 435 24.37 -20.60 -24.71
CA ILE A 435 23.65 -21.05 -25.92
C ILE A 435 22.65 -19.99 -26.37
N MET A 436 21.85 -19.45 -25.45
CA MET A 436 20.84 -18.44 -25.78
C MET A 436 21.45 -17.14 -26.29
N SER A 437 22.52 -16.65 -25.64
CA SER A 437 23.23 -15.44 -26.09
C SER A 437 23.76 -15.60 -27.51
N ASP A 438 24.50 -16.68 -27.77
CA ASP A 438 25.10 -16.94 -29.09
C ASP A 438 24.03 -17.17 -30.18
N MET A 439 22.90 -17.81 -29.85
CA MET A 439 21.79 -17.97 -30.78
C MET A 439 21.17 -16.63 -31.16
N ILE A 440 20.97 -15.73 -30.19
CA ILE A 440 20.45 -14.39 -30.44
C ILE A 440 21.42 -13.62 -31.34
N GLU A 441 22.72 -13.60 -31.03
CA GLU A 441 23.74 -12.91 -31.83
C GLU A 441 23.75 -13.39 -33.29
N ILE A 442 23.69 -14.72 -33.51
CA ILE A 442 23.64 -15.30 -34.86
C ILE A 442 22.38 -14.86 -35.61
N LEU A 443 21.21 -14.91 -34.96
CA LEU A 443 19.93 -14.57 -35.59
C LEU A 443 19.84 -13.06 -35.86
N VAL A 444 20.26 -12.21 -34.92
CA VAL A 444 20.29 -10.76 -35.11
C VAL A 444 21.22 -10.41 -36.28
N ALA A 445 22.43 -10.94 -36.32
CA ALA A 445 23.37 -10.68 -37.42
C ALA A 445 22.85 -11.14 -38.79
N GLU A 446 22.06 -12.22 -38.83
CA GLU A 446 21.51 -12.76 -40.09
C GLU A 446 20.30 -11.97 -40.60
N TYR A 447 19.53 -11.33 -39.71
CA TYR A 447 18.25 -10.69 -40.05
C TYR A 447 18.23 -9.17 -39.87
N SER A 448 19.19 -8.55 -39.21
CA SER A 448 19.22 -7.09 -38.99
C SER A 448 19.19 -6.26 -40.27
N SER A 449 19.70 -6.79 -41.38
CA SER A 449 19.66 -6.15 -42.71
C SER A 449 18.42 -6.50 -43.54
N LYS A 450 17.58 -7.43 -43.08
CA LYS A 450 16.41 -7.98 -43.81
C LYS A 450 15.08 -7.46 -43.29
N VAL A 451 15.08 -6.84 -42.11
CA VAL A 451 13.89 -6.28 -41.46
C VAL A 451 14.14 -4.84 -41.05
N ASP A 452 13.11 -4.02 -41.10
CA ASP A 452 13.16 -2.60 -40.69
C ASP A 452 12.90 -2.49 -39.17
N ILE A 453 13.81 -3.06 -38.38
CA ILE A 453 13.71 -3.20 -36.92
C ILE A 453 15.11 -2.96 -36.32
N SER A 454 15.19 -2.28 -35.17
CA SER A 454 16.47 -2.07 -34.47
C SER A 454 17.08 -3.39 -33.98
N GLU A 455 18.41 -3.47 -33.84
CA GLU A 455 19.07 -4.69 -33.35
C GLU A 455 18.64 -5.06 -31.93
N ASP A 456 18.35 -4.07 -31.07
CA ASP A 456 17.83 -4.29 -29.72
C ASP A 456 16.43 -4.91 -29.73
N GLU A 457 15.53 -4.38 -30.57
CA GLU A 457 14.16 -4.90 -30.72
C GLU A 457 14.17 -6.29 -31.38
N LEU A 458 15.07 -6.52 -32.34
CA LEU A 458 15.27 -7.82 -32.99
C LEU A 458 15.81 -8.87 -32.01
N SER A 459 16.70 -8.47 -31.08
CA SER A 459 17.24 -9.33 -30.03
C SER A 459 16.13 -9.83 -29.11
N GLU A 460 15.24 -8.96 -28.66
CA GLU A 460 14.08 -9.30 -27.83
C GLU A 460 13.10 -10.23 -28.57
N TYR A 461 12.86 -10.00 -29.86
CA TYR A 461 11.99 -10.86 -30.67
C TYR A 461 12.56 -12.28 -30.81
N PHE A 462 13.86 -12.41 -31.05
CA PHE A 462 14.50 -13.73 -31.10
C PHE A 462 14.55 -14.41 -29.73
N LYS A 463 14.68 -13.63 -28.65
CA LYS A 463 14.57 -14.14 -27.27
C LYS A 463 13.25 -14.88 -27.06
N ILE A 464 12.12 -14.27 -27.45
CA ILE A 464 10.78 -14.88 -27.38
C ILE A 464 10.71 -16.16 -28.20
N ILE A 465 11.16 -16.13 -29.45
CA ILE A 465 11.09 -17.27 -30.36
C ILE A 465 11.93 -18.45 -29.87
N ILE A 466 13.10 -18.19 -29.28
CA ILE A 466 13.96 -19.22 -28.69
C ILE A 466 13.29 -19.82 -27.45
N CYS A 467 12.75 -19.00 -26.54
CA CYS A 467 12.00 -19.48 -25.37
C CYS A 467 10.78 -20.32 -25.78
N TRP A 468 10.01 -19.87 -26.77
CA TRP A 468 8.92 -20.65 -27.33
C TRP A 468 9.43 -22.00 -27.87
N SER A 469 10.58 -22.02 -28.55
CA SER A 469 11.17 -23.26 -29.07
C SER A 469 11.67 -24.19 -27.97
N ILE A 470 12.17 -23.67 -26.84
CA ILE A 470 12.50 -24.48 -25.65
C ILE A 470 11.23 -25.14 -25.10
N ASN A 471 10.12 -24.40 -25.06
CA ASN A 471 8.82 -24.91 -24.63
C ASN A 471 8.28 -25.99 -25.59
N ALA A 472 8.17 -25.65 -26.87
CA ALA A 472 7.45 -26.42 -27.89
C ALA A 472 8.28 -27.51 -28.58
N CYS A 473 9.62 -27.39 -28.63
CA CYS A 473 10.50 -28.27 -29.41
C CYS A 473 11.52 -29.02 -28.52
N SER A 474 12.24 -29.96 -29.14
CA SER A 474 13.31 -30.76 -28.52
C SER A 474 14.66 -30.03 -28.46
N ILE A 475 14.66 -28.73 -28.16
CA ILE A 475 15.89 -27.94 -27.99
C ILE A 475 16.30 -28.03 -26.52
N TYR A 476 17.02 -29.10 -26.19
CA TYR A 476 17.63 -29.31 -24.88
C TYR A 476 18.79 -30.30 -25.02
N ASN A 477 19.71 -30.34 -24.04
CA ASN A 477 20.85 -31.25 -24.06
C ASN A 477 20.54 -32.48 -23.20
N GLU A 478 20.47 -33.68 -23.77
CA GLU A 478 20.21 -34.91 -22.98
C GLU A 478 21.43 -35.40 -22.19
N SER A 479 22.60 -34.82 -22.44
CA SER A 479 23.90 -35.38 -22.07
C SER A 479 24.73 -34.55 -21.06
N LYS A 480 24.12 -33.58 -20.36
CA LYS A 480 24.84 -32.69 -19.43
C LYS A 480 24.18 -32.48 -18.08
#